data_AF-A0A1U7TLM7-F1
#
_entry.id   AF-A0A1U7TLM7-F1
#
_cell.length_a   1.000
_cell.length_b   1.000
_cell.length_c   1.000
_cell.angle_alpha   90.00
_cell.angle_beta   90.00
_cell.angle_gamma   90.00
#
_symmetry.space_group_name_H-M   'P 1'
#
loop_
_entity.id
_entity.type
_entity.pdbx_description
1 polymer ?
#
loop_
_entity_poly.entity_id
_entity_poly.type
_entity_poly.pdbx_seq_one_letter_code
_entity_poly.pdbx_strand_id
1 'polypeptide(L)'
;MGMLKPERTLLVERPGGLGDPERNSQEMLQSLWSLSSRPSCLPLLAMGSRMQMAALPCLGLILLLWSQVPGAQGQEFRFGPCQVKGVMLRELQEAFWAVKDTVQAQDNITSVRLLQQEVLQNVSDAESCYLIYAMLKFYLNTVFKNYHNRTVEFRIMKSSSSLANNFIVIMSQLQPSQEDEMLSISESAHRRFLLFRGAFRQLDIEAALIKAFGELDILLAWMEKFYQH
;
A
#
# COMPACT_ATOMS: atom_id res chain seq x y z
N MET A 1 -9.50 64.61 41.05
CA MET A 1 -10.75 64.12 40.44
C MET A 1 -10.37 62.93 39.55
N GLY A 2 -10.58 61.66 39.90
CA GLY A 2 -11.60 61.08 40.77
C GLY A 2 -12.74 60.51 39.92
N MET A 3 -13.09 59.24 40.19
CA MET A 3 -14.23 58.43 39.68
C MET A 3 -13.90 57.58 38.43
N LEU A 4 -13.43 56.32 38.53
CA LEU A 4 -14.07 55.05 38.97
C LEU A 4 -15.32 54.64 38.17
N LYS A 5 -15.15 53.54 37.40
CA LYS A 5 -16.03 52.42 36.91
C LYS A 5 -17.58 52.57 36.90
N PRO A 6 -18.33 51.88 36.00
CA PRO A 6 -18.39 50.41 35.92
C PRO A 6 -18.31 49.86 34.48
N GLU A 7 -17.54 48.81 34.19
CA GLU A 7 -17.97 47.40 34.20
C GLU A 7 -19.35 47.15 33.55
N ARG A 8 -19.34 46.72 32.28
CA ARG A 8 -20.51 46.13 31.63
C ARG A 8 -20.14 44.73 31.14
N THR A 9 -20.83 43.79 31.74
CA THR A 9 -20.70 42.34 31.70
C THR A 9 -20.88 41.78 30.28
N LEU A 10 -19.87 41.06 29.81
CA LEU A 10 -19.95 40.18 28.65
C LEU A 10 -20.65 38.89 29.09
N LEU A 11 -21.92 38.72 28.72
CA LEU A 11 -22.58 37.41 28.76
C LEU A 11 -22.14 36.63 27.51
N VAL A 12 -21.09 35.84 27.67
CA VAL A 12 -20.75 34.74 26.76
C VAL A 12 -21.40 33.49 27.34
N GLU A 13 -22.39 32.97 26.62
CA GLU A 13 -22.98 31.64 26.84
C GLU A 13 -21.88 30.57 26.91
N ARG A 14 -21.88 29.77 27.98
CA ARG A 14 -21.02 28.59 28.11
C ARG A 14 -21.56 27.46 27.22
N PRO A 15 -20.73 26.80 26.40
CA PRO A 15 -21.01 25.44 25.99
C PRO A 15 -20.78 24.51 27.19
N GLY A 16 -21.82 23.74 27.52
CA GLY A 16 -21.80 22.79 28.61
C GLY A 16 -20.88 21.59 28.35
N GLY A 17 -20.19 21.19 29.42
CA GLY A 17 -20.14 19.79 29.86
C GLY A 17 -19.48 18.78 28.93
N LEU A 18 -18.16 18.65 29.09
CA LEU A 18 -17.38 17.47 28.73
C LEU A 18 -17.90 16.25 29.53
N GLY A 19 -18.65 15.37 28.88
CA GLY A 19 -19.08 14.08 29.43
C GLY A 19 -18.01 13.02 29.21
N ASP A 20 -17.63 12.33 30.29
CA ASP A 20 -16.69 11.19 30.32
C ASP A 20 -17.12 10.06 29.37
N PRO A 21 -16.24 9.54 28.48
CA PRO A 21 -16.53 8.39 27.62
C PRO A 21 -16.49 7.04 28.34
N GLU A 22 -15.98 6.97 29.58
CA GLU A 22 -15.70 5.70 30.26
C GLU A 22 -16.91 5.05 30.95
N ARG A 23 -18.03 5.76 31.12
CA ARG A 23 -19.21 5.21 31.82
C ARG A 23 -20.13 4.37 30.93
N ASN A 24 -20.07 4.53 29.60
CA ASN A 24 -20.98 3.86 28.67
C ASN A 24 -20.51 2.46 28.24
N SER A 25 -19.26 2.08 28.55
CA SER A 25 -18.71 0.76 28.17
C SER A 25 -18.99 -0.34 29.22
N GLN A 26 -19.27 0.01 30.48
CA GLN A 26 -19.53 -0.97 31.54
C GLN A 26 -20.98 -1.48 31.56
N GLU A 27 -21.96 -0.67 31.18
CA GLU A 27 -23.38 -1.11 31.19
C GLU A 27 -23.72 -2.01 29.99
N MET A 28 -23.08 -1.81 28.83
CA MET A 28 -23.29 -2.67 27.66
C MET A 28 -22.70 -4.08 27.87
N LEU A 29 -21.60 -4.20 28.62
CA LEU A 29 -20.97 -5.48 28.94
C LEU A 29 -21.77 -6.30 29.96
N GLN A 30 -22.48 -5.69 30.92
CA GLN A 30 -23.29 -6.46 31.89
C GLN A 30 -24.53 -7.11 31.27
N SER A 31 -25.06 -6.56 30.16
CA SER A 31 -26.21 -7.13 29.46
C SER A 31 -25.89 -8.46 28.73
N LEU A 32 -24.69 -8.59 28.18
CA LEU A 32 -24.26 -9.77 27.41
C LEU A 32 -23.90 -10.99 28.27
N TRP A 33 -23.54 -10.79 29.53
CA TRP A 33 -23.21 -11.89 30.47
C TRP A 33 -24.44 -12.54 31.13
N SER A 34 -25.64 -11.99 30.97
CA SER A 34 -26.87 -12.56 31.54
C SER A 34 -27.63 -13.52 30.61
N LEU A 35 -27.16 -13.70 29.36
CA LEU A 35 -27.77 -14.60 28.37
C LEU A 35 -27.07 -15.97 28.24
N SER A 36 -25.95 -16.22 28.92
CA SER A 36 -25.15 -17.46 28.74
C SER A 36 -25.36 -18.54 29.80
N SER A 37 -26.37 -18.42 30.68
CA SER A 37 -26.55 -19.37 31.80
C SER A 37 -28.00 -19.83 31.93
N ARG A 38 -28.44 -20.74 31.05
CA ARG A 38 -29.60 -21.60 31.32
C ARG A 38 -29.27 -23.06 30.97
N PRO A 39 -29.30 -23.99 31.96
CA PRO A 39 -29.10 -25.41 31.73
C PRO A 39 -30.34 -26.03 31.08
N SER A 40 -30.08 -26.91 30.12
CA SER A 40 -31.03 -27.75 29.40
C SER A 40 -31.82 -28.69 30.31
N CYS A 41 -33.10 -28.93 29.98
CA CYS A 41 -33.80 -30.19 30.27
C CYS A 41 -35.11 -30.23 29.46
N LEU A 42 -35.21 -31.13 28.48
CA LEU A 42 -36.43 -31.78 27.98
C LEU A 42 -36.01 -33.07 27.24
N PRO A 43 -36.85 -34.13 27.20
CA PRO A 43 -36.39 -35.50 27.29
C PRO A 43 -36.23 -36.22 25.94
N LEU A 44 -35.46 -37.31 26.00
CA LEU A 44 -35.31 -38.34 24.98
C LEU A 44 -36.66 -38.78 24.38
N LEU A 45 -36.74 -38.79 23.05
CA LEU A 45 -37.41 -39.83 22.30
C LEU A 45 -36.50 -40.27 21.15
N ALA A 46 -36.19 -41.57 21.18
CA ALA A 46 -35.39 -42.26 20.19
C ALA A 46 -36.13 -42.38 18.86
N MET A 47 -35.42 -42.17 17.74
CA MET A 47 -35.79 -42.79 16.46
C MET A 47 -34.63 -42.75 15.45
N GLY A 48 -34.19 -43.94 15.04
CA GLY A 48 -33.76 -44.21 13.66
C GLY A 48 -32.32 -43.90 13.27
N SER A 49 -31.38 -44.78 13.64
CA SER A 49 -30.08 -44.87 12.96
C SER A 49 -30.27 -45.40 11.53
N ARG A 50 -30.27 -44.54 10.51
CA ARG A 50 -29.99 -44.93 9.11
C ARG A 50 -29.75 -43.72 8.19
N MET A 51 -28.80 -42.85 8.55
CA MET A 51 -28.39 -41.77 7.63
C MET A 51 -26.91 -41.39 7.77
N GLN A 52 -26.03 -42.39 7.87
CA GLN A 52 -24.57 -42.18 7.95
C GLN A 52 -23.76 -42.66 6.74
N MET A 53 -24.36 -43.31 5.73
CA MET A 53 -23.59 -43.83 4.58
C MET A 53 -23.52 -42.91 3.35
N ALA A 54 -24.24 -41.79 3.32
CA ALA A 54 -24.24 -40.89 2.15
C ALA A 54 -23.55 -39.53 2.39
N ALA A 55 -23.39 -39.09 3.64
CA ALA A 55 -22.78 -37.79 3.94
C ALA A 55 -21.24 -37.81 3.81
N LEU A 56 -20.60 -38.91 4.20
CA LEU A 56 -19.16 -39.12 4.13
C LEU A 56 -18.58 -39.10 2.70
N PRO A 57 -19.17 -39.80 1.70
CA PRO A 57 -18.67 -39.74 0.34
C PRO A 57 -18.84 -38.36 -0.30
N CYS A 58 -19.92 -37.64 0.02
CA CYS A 58 -20.14 -36.27 -0.47
C CYS A 58 -19.11 -35.28 0.09
N LEU A 59 -18.79 -35.37 1.39
CA LEU A 59 -17.73 -34.58 2.01
C LEU A 59 -16.36 -34.90 1.38
N GLY A 60 -16.06 -36.18 1.13
CA GLY A 60 -14.84 -36.61 0.45
C GLY A 60 -14.72 -36.05 -0.97
N LEU A 61 -15.82 -36.07 -1.75
CA LEU A 61 -15.90 -35.50 -3.10
C LEU A 61 -15.72 -33.97 -3.10
N ILE A 62 -16.31 -33.26 -2.14
CA ILE A 62 -16.14 -31.80 -2.00
C ILE A 62 -14.69 -31.46 -1.64
N LEU A 63 -14.07 -32.20 -0.72
CA LEU A 63 -12.67 -32.01 -0.33
C LEU A 63 -11.71 -32.32 -1.48
N LEU A 64 -11.97 -33.36 -2.27
CA LEU A 64 -11.20 -33.69 -3.49
C LEU A 64 -11.36 -32.63 -4.58
N LEU A 65 -12.55 -32.03 -4.74
CA LEU A 65 -12.76 -30.92 -5.68
C LEU A 65 -12.03 -29.64 -5.23
N TRP A 66 -11.96 -29.40 -3.92
CA TRP A 66 -11.27 -28.24 -3.34
C TRP A 66 -9.74 -28.39 -3.37
N SER A 67 -9.21 -29.61 -3.24
CA SER A 67 -7.77 -29.87 -3.39
C SER A 67 -7.28 -29.75 -4.84
N GLN A 68 -8.20 -29.79 -5.80
CA GLN A 68 -7.93 -29.69 -7.22
C GLN A 68 -8.15 -28.28 -7.78
N VAL A 69 -8.48 -27.28 -6.96
CA VAL A 69 -8.39 -25.88 -7.39
C VAL A 69 -6.91 -25.64 -7.64
N PRO A 70 -6.46 -25.54 -8.91
CA PRO A 70 -5.11 -25.09 -9.18
C PRO A 70 -5.10 -23.72 -8.52
N GLY A 71 -4.29 -23.54 -7.46
CA GLY A 71 -4.21 -22.28 -6.76
C GLY A 71 -4.10 -21.22 -7.84
N ALA A 72 -5.12 -20.36 -7.95
CA ALA A 72 -5.20 -19.40 -9.03
C ALA A 72 -3.82 -18.76 -9.09
N GLN A 73 -3.06 -19.00 -10.15
CA GLN A 73 -1.82 -18.27 -10.39
C GLN A 73 -2.31 -16.85 -10.61
N GLY A 74 -2.44 -16.13 -9.50
CA GLY A 74 -2.83 -14.73 -9.50
C GLY A 74 -1.66 -13.97 -10.08
N GLN A 75 -1.97 -12.98 -10.90
CA GLN A 75 -0.96 -12.11 -11.44
C GLN A 75 -0.20 -11.46 -10.28
N GLU A 76 1.11 -11.62 -10.27
CA GLU A 76 1.97 -11.21 -9.16
C GLU A 76 3.32 -10.72 -9.67
N PHE A 77 3.97 -9.84 -8.89
CA PHE A 77 5.38 -9.56 -9.11
C PHE A 77 6.25 -10.55 -8.32
N ARG A 78 7.31 -11.04 -8.94
CA ARG A 78 8.39 -11.80 -8.30
C ARG A 78 9.71 -11.09 -8.45
N PHE A 79 10.04 -10.26 -7.45
CA PHE A 79 11.34 -9.60 -7.35
C PHE A 79 12.29 -10.49 -6.54
N GLY A 80 12.92 -11.47 -7.19
CA GLY A 80 13.75 -12.46 -6.51
C GLY A 80 13.00 -13.16 -5.36
N PRO A 81 13.44 -13.01 -4.10
CA PRO A 81 12.76 -13.64 -2.95
C PRO A 81 11.40 -12.99 -2.60
N CYS A 82 11.09 -11.80 -3.12
CA CYS A 82 9.92 -11.03 -2.73
C CYS A 82 8.76 -11.25 -3.71
N GLN A 83 7.61 -11.70 -3.20
CA GLN A 83 6.37 -11.90 -3.95
C GLN A 83 5.37 -10.81 -3.59
N VAL A 84 4.78 -10.17 -4.59
CA VAL A 84 3.78 -9.11 -4.41
C VAL A 84 2.50 -9.50 -5.12
N LYS A 85 1.44 -9.71 -4.35
CA LYS A 85 0.11 -10.12 -4.81
C LYS A 85 -0.88 -8.97 -4.70
N GLY A 86 -1.98 -9.07 -5.45
CA GLY A 86 -3.10 -8.12 -5.36
C GLY A 86 -2.81 -6.75 -5.98
N VAL A 87 -1.81 -6.65 -6.86
CA VAL A 87 -1.50 -5.44 -7.63
C VAL A 87 -1.44 -5.79 -9.10
N MET A 88 -2.22 -5.07 -9.90
CA MET A 88 -2.31 -5.30 -11.34
C MET A 88 -1.36 -4.34 -12.07
N LEU A 89 -0.38 -4.87 -12.82
CA LEU A 89 0.57 -4.03 -13.57
C LEU A 89 -0.17 -3.09 -14.54
N ARG A 90 -1.24 -3.57 -15.16
CA ARG A 90 -2.07 -2.77 -16.07
C ARG A 90 -2.67 -1.55 -15.37
N GLU A 91 -3.12 -1.67 -14.12
CA GLU A 91 -3.69 -0.53 -13.37
C GLU A 91 -2.63 0.55 -13.11
N LEU A 92 -1.38 0.15 -12.82
CA LEU A 92 -0.26 1.08 -12.69
C LEU A 92 0.04 1.80 -14.01
N GLN A 93 0.12 1.04 -15.11
CA GLN A 93 0.38 1.58 -16.45
C GLN A 93 -0.73 2.54 -16.90
N GLU A 94 -2.00 2.15 -16.73
CA GLU A 94 -3.16 2.99 -17.06
C GLU A 94 -3.19 4.28 -16.22
N ALA A 95 -2.92 4.18 -14.92
CA ALA A 95 -2.84 5.35 -14.05
C ALA A 95 -1.76 6.33 -14.53
N PHE A 96 -0.58 5.85 -14.91
CA PHE A 96 0.48 6.72 -15.42
C PHE A 96 0.19 7.26 -16.84
N TRP A 97 -0.25 6.40 -17.77
CA TRP A 97 -0.55 6.80 -19.15
C TRP A 97 -1.63 7.88 -19.23
N ALA A 98 -2.58 7.91 -18.30
CA ALA A 98 -3.59 8.95 -18.23
C ALA A 98 -3.03 10.38 -18.10
N VAL A 99 -1.78 10.53 -17.66
CA VAL A 99 -1.12 11.83 -17.41
C VAL A 99 0.27 11.93 -18.02
N LYS A 100 0.77 10.87 -18.67
CA LYS A 100 2.12 10.76 -19.20
C LYS A 100 2.51 11.95 -20.06
N ASP A 101 1.71 12.24 -21.09
CA ASP A 101 2.03 13.32 -22.03
C ASP A 101 2.06 14.68 -21.33
N THR A 102 1.12 14.94 -20.42
CA THR A 102 1.05 16.18 -19.65
C THR A 102 2.25 16.35 -18.71
N VAL A 103 2.69 15.27 -18.04
CA VAL A 103 3.83 15.32 -17.11
C VAL A 103 5.14 15.42 -17.89
N GLN A 104 5.32 14.62 -18.94
CA GLN A 104 6.54 14.63 -19.76
C GLN A 104 6.69 15.94 -20.56
N ALA A 105 5.60 16.59 -20.97
CA ALA A 105 5.66 17.91 -21.60
C ALA A 105 6.13 19.03 -20.65
N GLN A 106 6.06 18.82 -19.32
CA GLN A 106 6.60 19.77 -18.33
C GLN A 106 8.11 19.58 -18.10
N ASP A 107 8.69 18.47 -18.58
CA ASP A 107 10.11 18.19 -18.45
C ASP A 107 10.91 18.88 -19.56
N ASN A 108 11.45 20.05 -19.23
CA ASN A 108 12.26 20.84 -20.16
C ASN A 108 13.73 20.36 -20.27
N ILE A 109 14.16 19.37 -19.48
CA ILE A 109 15.57 18.96 -19.39
C ILE A 109 15.76 17.61 -20.06
N THR A 110 15.83 17.58 -21.39
CA THR A 110 15.96 16.31 -22.13
C THR A 110 17.36 15.68 -22.07
N SER A 111 18.38 16.44 -21.65
CA SER A 111 19.78 16.00 -21.58
C SER A 111 20.10 15.11 -20.38
N VAL A 112 19.21 15.03 -19.39
CA VAL A 112 19.41 14.25 -18.16
C VAL A 112 18.31 13.21 -18.04
N ARG A 113 18.73 11.96 -17.82
CA ARG A 113 17.86 10.83 -17.48
C ARG A 113 18.19 10.37 -16.05
N LEU A 114 17.17 10.15 -15.22
CA LEU A 114 17.36 9.70 -13.84
C LEU A 114 17.49 8.18 -13.77
N LEU A 115 16.59 7.45 -14.44
CA LEU A 115 16.59 6.00 -14.56
C LEU A 115 17.48 5.59 -15.73
N GLN A 116 18.79 5.77 -15.54
CA GLN A 116 19.84 5.43 -16.50
C GLN A 116 20.01 3.91 -16.63
N GLN A 117 20.73 3.49 -17.67
CA GLN A 117 20.97 2.08 -17.95
C GLN A 117 21.71 1.40 -16.79
N GLU A 118 22.67 2.09 -16.18
CA GLU A 118 23.48 1.64 -15.04
C GLU A 118 22.61 1.34 -13.80
N VAL A 119 21.47 2.02 -13.68
CA VAL A 119 20.54 1.83 -12.57
C VAL A 119 19.75 0.54 -12.73
N LEU A 120 19.22 0.25 -13.94
CA LEU A 120 18.19 -0.76 -14.16
C LEU A 120 18.62 -1.97 -15.00
N GLN A 121 19.74 -1.88 -15.72
CA GLN A 121 20.22 -2.96 -16.57
C GLN A 121 20.99 -4.00 -15.77
N ASN A 122 20.79 -5.28 -16.12
CA ASN A 122 21.49 -6.41 -15.52
C ASN A 122 21.38 -6.43 -13.99
N VAL A 123 20.24 -5.97 -13.46
CA VAL A 123 19.90 -6.15 -12.04
C VAL A 123 19.56 -7.62 -11.87
N SER A 124 20.23 -8.30 -10.96
CA SER A 124 19.95 -9.71 -10.70
C SER A 124 18.62 -9.89 -9.99
N ASP A 125 18.03 -11.09 -10.06
CA ASP A 125 16.80 -11.40 -9.34
C ASP A 125 16.94 -11.12 -7.84
N ALA A 126 18.08 -11.50 -7.24
CA ALA A 126 18.35 -11.24 -5.83
C ALA A 126 18.41 -9.74 -5.48
N GLU A 127 19.00 -8.90 -6.34
CA GLU A 127 19.07 -7.44 -6.16
C GLU A 127 17.72 -6.76 -6.36
N SER A 128 16.85 -7.35 -7.20
CA SER A 128 15.62 -6.71 -7.66
C SER A 128 14.71 -6.27 -6.51
N CYS A 129 14.53 -7.10 -5.45
CA CYS A 129 13.71 -6.76 -4.29
C CYS A 129 14.24 -5.53 -3.54
N TYR A 130 15.54 -5.47 -3.30
CA TYR A 130 16.18 -4.34 -2.59
C TYR A 130 16.10 -3.06 -3.41
N LEU A 131 16.35 -3.16 -4.72
CA LEU A 131 16.32 -2.00 -5.60
C LEU A 131 14.91 -1.42 -5.73
N ILE A 132 13.90 -2.26 -5.99
CA ILE A 132 12.52 -1.78 -6.10
C ILE A 132 12.03 -1.21 -4.77
N TYR A 133 12.37 -1.83 -3.63
CA TYR A 133 12.03 -1.27 -2.31
C TYR A 133 12.61 0.14 -2.14
N ALA A 134 13.89 0.34 -2.45
CA ALA A 134 14.54 1.66 -2.35
C ALA A 134 13.90 2.69 -3.30
N MET A 135 13.58 2.28 -4.54
CA MET A 135 12.91 3.13 -5.52
C MET A 135 11.53 3.55 -5.04
N LEU A 136 10.64 2.60 -4.70
CA LEU A 136 9.28 2.90 -4.26
C LEU A 136 9.27 3.77 -3.00
N LYS A 137 10.18 3.49 -2.04
CA LYS A 137 10.34 4.32 -0.85
C LYS A 137 10.72 5.76 -1.19
N PHE A 138 11.58 5.96 -2.20
CA PHE A 138 11.93 7.30 -2.67
C PHE A 138 10.73 7.99 -3.35
N TYR A 139 10.04 7.29 -4.26
CA TYR A 139 8.87 7.85 -4.94
C TYR A 139 7.78 8.27 -3.96
N LEU A 140 7.48 7.45 -2.96
CA LEU A 140 6.48 7.77 -1.93
C LEU A 140 6.90 8.96 -1.06
N ASN A 141 8.12 8.96 -0.54
CA ASN A 141 8.57 9.96 0.44
C ASN A 141 9.01 11.29 -0.19
N THR A 142 9.38 11.26 -1.47
CA THR A 142 9.96 12.42 -2.16
C THR A 142 9.13 12.81 -3.37
N VAL A 143 8.89 11.92 -4.33
CA VAL A 143 8.24 12.32 -5.59
C VAL A 143 6.76 12.65 -5.38
N PHE A 144 5.94 11.67 -4.99
CA PHE A 144 4.50 11.87 -4.83
C PHE A 144 4.15 12.87 -3.73
N LYS A 145 4.85 12.81 -2.60
CA LYS A 145 4.65 13.75 -1.48
C LYS A 145 4.80 15.21 -1.92
N ASN A 146 5.82 15.53 -2.72
CA ASN A 146 6.10 16.92 -3.11
C ASN A 146 5.39 17.32 -4.41
N TYR A 147 5.19 16.38 -5.34
CA TYR A 147 4.47 16.67 -6.59
C TYR A 147 2.98 16.94 -6.34
N HIS A 148 2.36 16.23 -5.39
CA HIS A 148 0.96 16.46 -5.00
C HIS A 148 0.69 17.90 -4.53
N ASN A 149 1.65 18.51 -3.83
CA ASN A 149 1.53 19.89 -3.33
C ASN A 149 1.69 20.94 -4.43
N ARG A 150 2.21 20.56 -5.60
CA ARG A 150 2.54 21.47 -6.72
C ARG A 150 1.43 21.54 -7.76
N THR A 151 0.80 20.41 -8.05
CA THR A 151 -0.19 20.34 -9.15
C THR A 151 -1.59 20.68 -8.65
N VAL A 152 -2.27 21.58 -9.35
CA VAL A 152 -3.70 21.85 -9.18
C VAL A 152 -4.55 21.05 -10.18
N GLU A 153 -3.91 20.30 -11.08
CA GLU A 153 -4.61 19.52 -12.08
C GLU A 153 -5.18 18.24 -11.48
N PHE A 154 -6.51 18.18 -11.38
CA PHE A 154 -7.24 17.07 -10.79
C PHE A 154 -6.87 15.71 -11.39
N ARG A 155 -6.64 15.63 -12.71
CA ARG A 155 -6.23 14.39 -13.39
C ARG A 155 -4.89 13.89 -12.87
N ILE A 156 -3.91 14.78 -12.71
CA ILE A 156 -2.59 14.44 -12.19
C ILE A 156 -2.68 14.04 -10.71
N MET A 157 -3.48 14.75 -9.90
CA MET A 157 -3.71 14.36 -8.51
C MET A 157 -4.32 12.95 -8.40
N LYS A 158 -5.34 12.65 -9.22
CA LYS A 158 -6.00 11.34 -9.23
C LYS A 158 -5.04 10.22 -9.63
N SER A 159 -4.28 10.42 -10.71
CA SER A 159 -3.24 9.49 -11.17
C SER A 159 -2.18 9.27 -10.10
N SER A 160 -1.63 10.36 -9.54
CA SER A 160 -0.62 10.30 -8.49
C SER A 160 -1.11 9.55 -7.25
N SER A 161 -2.35 9.75 -6.81
CA SER A 161 -2.92 9.03 -5.67
C SER A 161 -3.11 7.54 -5.97
N SER A 162 -3.57 7.20 -7.19
CA SER A 162 -3.72 5.80 -7.61
C SER A 162 -2.37 5.08 -7.63
N LEU A 163 -1.34 5.70 -8.20
CA LEU A 163 0.03 5.17 -8.23
C LEU A 163 0.62 5.03 -6.83
N ALA A 164 0.50 6.07 -5.99
CA ALA A 164 1.02 6.05 -4.62
C ALA A 164 0.37 4.95 -3.77
N ASN A 165 -0.95 4.76 -3.86
CA ASN A 165 -1.65 3.71 -3.13
C ASN A 165 -1.20 2.31 -3.55
N ASN A 166 -1.05 2.07 -4.86
CA ASN A 166 -0.50 0.81 -5.33
C ASN A 166 0.95 0.62 -4.88
N PHE A 167 1.79 1.65 -4.96
CA PHE A 167 3.19 1.58 -4.50
C PHE A 167 3.30 1.27 -3.01
N ILE A 168 2.37 1.75 -2.18
CA ILE A 168 2.28 1.38 -0.75
C ILE A 168 2.01 -0.12 -0.59
N VAL A 169 1.05 -0.67 -1.36
CA VAL A 169 0.71 -2.10 -1.32
C VAL A 169 1.86 -2.98 -1.81
N ILE A 170 2.60 -2.54 -2.84
CA ILE A 170 3.80 -3.23 -3.30
C ILE A 170 4.87 -3.18 -2.21
N MET A 171 5.19 -1.98 -1.70
CA MET A 171 6.24 -1.77 -0.71
C MET A 171 5.98 -2.52 0.60
N SER A 172 4.72 -2.71 1.02
CA SER A 172 4.39 -3.47 2.24
C SER A 172 4.68 -4.97 2.13
N GLN A 173 4.73 -5.51 0.90
CA GLN A 173 5.03 -6.91 0.59
C GLN A 173 6.50 -7.15 0.20
N LEU A 174 7.24 -6.07 -0.07
CA LEU A 174 8.69 -6.10 -0.22
C LEU A 174 9.33 -6.10 1.17
N GLN A 175 9.57 -7.28 1.74
CA GLN A 175 10.39 -7.43 2.95
C GLN A 175 11.74 -8.05 2.58
N PRO A 176 12.79 -7.23 2.36
CA PRO A 176 14.13 -7.75 2.13
C PRO A 176 14.68 -8.34 3.44
N SER A 177 15.26 -9.54 3.36
CA SER A 177 15.89 -10.21 4.51
C SER A 177 17.12 -9.44 5.00
N GLN A 178 17.29 -9.30 6.32
CA GLN A 178 18.45 -8.62 6.92
C GLN A 178 19.62 -9.56 7.24
N GLU A 179 19.67 -10.74 6.63
CA GLU A 179 20.70 -11.75 6.90
C GLU A 179 22.08 -11.31 6.37
N ASP A 180 23.16 -11.73 7.03
CA ASP A 180 24.54 -11.32 6.66
C ASP A 180 24.90 -11.69 5.22
N GLU A 181 24.42 -12.83 4.71
CA GLU A 181 24.63 -13.25 3.31
C GLU A 181 23.99 -12.29 2.30
N MET A 182 22.93 -11.60 2.71
CA MET A 182 22.19 -10.64 1.90
C MET A 182 22.80 -9.23 1.93
N LEU A 183 23.81 -8.96 2.76
CA LEU A 183 24.46 -7.65 2.85
C LEU A 183 25.09 -7.22 1.52
N SER A 184 25.81 -8.13 0.84
CA SER A 184 26.47 -7.81 -0.43
C SER A 184 25.47 -7.45 -1.54
N ILE A 185 24.32 -8.14 -1.57
CA ILE A 185 23.21 -7.89 -2.50
C ILE A 185 22.56 -6.54 -2.20
N SER A 186 22.29 -6.28 -0.92
CA SER A 186 21.73 -5.01 -0.44
C SER A 186 22.64 -3.82 -0.77
N GLU A 187 23.96 -3.96 -0.59
CA GLU A 187 24.93 -2.92 -0.94
C GLU A 187 24.96 -2.63 -2.44
N SER A 188 24.95 -3.67 -3.27
CA SER A 188 24.95 -3.51 -4.73
C SER A 188 23.68 -2.79 -5.22
N ALA A 189 22.51 -3.24 -4.76
CA ALA A 189 21.24 -2.56 -5.03
C ALA A 189 21.25 -1.12 -4.52
N HIS A 190 21.82 -0.87 -3.34
CA HIS A 190 21.97 0.47 -2.79
C HIS A 190 22.85 1.36 -3.69
N ARG A 191 23.99 0.87 -4.18
CA ARG A 191 24.88 1.62 -5.08
C ARG A 191 24.16 2.03 -6.37
N ARG A 192 23.35 1.15 -6.96
CA ARG A 192 22.51 1.49 -8.13
C ARG A 192 21.48 2.57 -7.80
N PHE A 193 20.80 2.45 -6.65
CA PHE A 193 19.89 3.48 -6.17
C PHE A 193 20.59 4.84 -5.95
N LEU A 194 21.84 4.83 -5.48
CA LEU A 194 22.64 6.05 -5.31
C LEU A 194 22.94 6.75 -6.64
N LEU A 195 23.09 6.03 -7.74
CA LEU A 195 23.24 6.63 -9.08
C LEU A 195 22.00 7.43 -9.46
N PHE A 196 20.81 6.81 -9.34
CA PHE A 196 19.53 7.48 -9.56
C PHE A 196 19.37 8.71 -8.63
N ARG A 197 19.62 8.54 -7.33
CA ARG A 197 19.51 9.63 -6.34
C ARG A 197 20.53 10.74 -6.62
N GLY A 198 21.72 10.39 -7.11
CA GLY A 198 22.76 11.32 -7.51
C GLY A 198 22.31 12.18 -8.70
N ALA A 199 21.79 11.55 -9.76
CA ALA A 199 21.23 12.26 -10.91
C ALA A 199 20.06 13.17 -10.51
N PHE A 200 19.17 12.70 -9.62
CA PHE A 200 18.04 13.50 -9.11
C PHE A 200 18.54 14.78 -8.43
N ARG A 201 19.60 14.68 -7.62
CA ARG A 201 20.17 15.81 -6.87
C ARG A 201 20.93 16.83 -7.72
N GLN A 202 21.28 16.48 -8.96
CA GLN A 202 21.94 17.41 -9.88
C GLN A 202 20.96 18.41 -10.50
N LEU A 203 19.66 18.15 -10.42
CA LEU A 203 18.63 19.01 -10.93
C LEU A 203 18.07 19.91 -9.83
N ASP A 204 17.52 21.06 -10.23
CA ASP A 204 16.65 21.82 -9.34
C ASP A 204 15.49 20.95 -8.86
N ILE A 205 15.04 21.15 -7.62
CA ILE A 205 14.05 20.27 -6.99
C ILE A 205 12.76 20.18 -7.79
N GLU A 206 12.28 21.26 -8.41
CA GLU A 206 11.06 21.22 -9.20
C GLU A 206 11.25 20.38 -10.47
N ALA A 207 12.34 20.63 -11.19
CA ALA A 207 12.67 19.87 -12.39
C ALA A 207 12.91 18.39 -12.07
N ALA A 208 13.56 18.09 -10.94
CA ALA A 208 13.81 16.74 -10.47
C ALA A 208 12.51 15.97 -10.19
N LEU A 209 11.53 16.63 -9.56
CA LEU A 209 10.23 16.02 -9.26
C LEU A 209 9.42 15.73 -10.53
N ILE A 210 9.37 16.69 -11.48
CA ILE A 210 8.71 16.50 -12.77
C ILE A 210 9.35 15.36 -13.53
N LYS A 211 10.68 15.37 -13.64
CA LYS A 211 11.43 14.35 -14.36
C LYS A 211 11.25 12.97 -13.74
N ALA A 212 11.40 12.85 -12.42
CA ALA A 212 11.20 11.57 -11.74
C ALA A 212 9.78 11.04 -11.96
N PHE A 213 8.76 11.89 -11.90
CA PHE A 213 7.40 11.46 -12.18
C PHE A 213 7.21 11.08 -13.65
N GLY A 214 7.76 11.86 -14.57
CA GLY A 214 7.71 11.64 -16.02
C GLY A 214 8.45 10.39 -16.48
N GLU A 215 9.45 9.91 -15.73
CA GLU A 215 10.19 8.67 -16.02
C GLU A 215 9.55 7.42 -15.38
N LEU A 216 8.33 7.50 -14.82
CA LEU A 216 7.65 6.33 -14.25
C LEU A 216 7.37 5.23 -15.28
N ASP A 217 7.17 5.53 -16.55
CA ASP A 217 7.04 4.50 -17.59
C ASP A 217 8.29 3.62 -17.68
N ILE A 218 9.48 4.19 -17.51
CA ILE A 218 10.73 3.44 -17.47
C ILE A 218 10.77 2.52 -16.25
N LEU A 219 10.35 3.00 -15.08
CA LEU A 219 10.29 2.17 -13.87
C LEU A 219 9.27 1.03 -14.01
N LEU A 220 8.07 1.34 -14.51
CA LEU A 220 7.00 0.35 -14.71
C LEU A 220 7.38 -0.70 -15.75
N ALA A 221 8.02 -0.30 -16.85
CA ALA A 221 8.56 -1.23 -17.85
C ALA A 221 9.70 -2.11 -17.28
N TRP A 222 10.46 -1.60 -16.31
CA TRP A 222 11.43 -2.43 -15.59
C TRP A 222 10.74 -3.42 -14.63
N MET A 223 9.71 -2.99 -13.91
CA MET A 223 8.92 -3.85 -13.03
C MET A 223 8.20 -4.97 -13.79
N GLU A 224 7.74 -4.71 -15.01
CA GLU A 224 7.07 -5.68 -15.88
C GLU A 224 7.90 -6.94 -16.12
N LYS A 225 9.23 -6.83 -16.14
CA LYS A 225 10.15 -7.98 -16.28
C LYS A 225 10.01 -9.01 -15.16
N PHE A 226 9.46 -8.59 -14.03
CA PHE A 226 9.23 -9.42 -12.84
C PHE A 226 7.76 -9.79 -12.67
N TYR A 227 6.88 -9.48 -13.62
CA TYR A 227 5.45 -9.75 -13.53
C TYR A 227 5.09 -11.11 -14.14
N GLN A 228 4.48 -11.97 -13.34
CA GLN A 228 4.02 -13.30 -13.76
C GLN A 228 2.53 -13.27 -14.11
N HIS A 229 2.21 -13.91 -15.23
CA HIS A 229 0.87 -13.93 -15.84
C HIS A 229 0.17 -15.26 -15.57
#